data_AF-A0A0F9SZY8-F1
#
_entry.id   AF-A0A0F9SZY8-F1
#
_cell.length_a   1.000
_cell.length_b   1.000
_cell.length_c   1.000
_cell.angle_alpha   90.00
_cell.angle_beta   90.00
_cell.angle_gamma   90.00
#
_symmetry.space_group_name_H-M   'P 1'
#
loop_
_entity.id
_entity.type
_entity.pdbx_description
1 polymer ?
#
loop_
_entity_poly.entity_id
_entity_poly.type
_entity_poly.pdbx_seq_one_letter_code
_entity_poly.pdbx_strand_id
1 'polypeptide(L)'
;MPKISDESKNNIIDLYNSHNKNLAQISRKLNISRPTVRKILRQAGVRKIYKEDIDKSHTINTDFFNNIDSEEKAYFLGLMYADGNVYIKSKTRNYYSISLCLQERDKKIVEIFKNYIAPNHKLYIVNKPYPQQNQYKLLFSSKIISEQLIKLGCIPAKSLKLEFPNFIKGELPSDRRNCAWIW
;
A
#
# COMPACT_ATOMS: atom_id res chain seq x y z
N MET A 1 -42.11 -0.66 3.76
CA MET A 1 -40.74 -0.85 4.32
C MET A 1 -40.75 -0.48 5.79
N PRO A 2 -40.22 -1.33 6.69
CA PRO A 2 -40.18 -1.03 8.12
C PRO A 2 -39.41 0.26 8.40
N LYS A 3 -39.94 1.07 9.33
CA LYS A 3 -39.37 2.36 9.73
C LYS A 3 -38.09 2.07 10.52
N ILE A 4 -36.95 2.60 10.07
CA ILE A 4 -35.67 2.46 10.77
C ILE A 4 -35.76 3.23 12.09
N SER A 5 -35.38 2.58 13.20
CA SER A 5 -35.35 3.18 14.54
C SER A 5 -34.38 4.36 14.60
N ASP A 6 -34.66 5.33 15.47
CA ASP A 6 -33.79 6.50 15.64
C ASP A 6 -32.40 6.12 16.18
N GLU A 7 -32.33 5.08 17.01
CA GLU A 7 -31.08 4.48 17.48
C GLU A 7 -30.21 3.94 16.31
N SER A 8 -30.83 3.29 15.33
CA SER A 8 -30.12 2.82 14.13
C SER A 8 -29.59 3.97 13.27
N LYS A 9 -30.28 5.11 13.24
CA LYS A 9 -29.82 6.30 12.50
C LYS A 9 -28.62 6.95 13.17
N ASN A 10 -28.63 7.08 14.50
CA ASN A 10 -27.50 7.62 15.26
C ASN A 10 -26.27 6.72 15.11
N ASN A 11 -26.44 5.40 15.22
CA ASN A 11 -25.37 4.44 14.96
C ASN A 11 -24.76 4.56 13.56
N ILE A 12 -25.56 4.87 12.52
CA ILE A 12 -25.04 5.13 11.16
C ILE A 12 -24.17 6.38 11.12
N ILE A 13 -24.63 7.47 11.75
CA ILE A 13 -23.94 8.76 11.77
C ILE A 13 -22.61 8.62 12.52
N ASP A 14 -22.60 7.97 13.68
CA ASP A 14 -21.38 7.77 14.48
C ASP A 14 -20.36 6.90 13.75
N LEU A 15 -20.81 5.80 13.13
CA LEU A 15 -19.93 4.94 12.34
C LEU A 15 -19.35 5.68 11.12
N TYR A 16 -20.09 6.59 10.52
CA TYR A 16 -19.62 7.39 9.39
C TYR A 16 -18.62 8.46 9.86
N ASN A 17 -18.93 9.20 10.94
CA ASN A 17 -18.07 10.25 11.49
C ASN A 17 -16.78 9.71 12.13
N SER A 18 -16.75 8.46 12.58
CA SER A 18 -15.52 7.82 13.09
C SER A 18 -14.39 7.63 12.05
N HIS A 19 -14.57 8.10 10.80
CA HIS A 19 -13.62 8.09 9.68
C HIS A 19 -13.01 6.73 9.28
N ASN A 20 -13.44 5.64 9.91
CA ASN A 20 -12.88 4.29 9.69
C ASN A 20 -13.74 3.40 8.79
N LYS A 21 -14.92 3.85 8.34
CA LYS A 21 -15.85 3.01 7.54
C LYS A 21 -16.49 3.77 6.40
N ASN A 22 -16.43 3.19 5.20
CA ASN A 22 -17.16 3.65 4.03
C ASN A 22 -18.62 3.13 4.01
N LEU A 23 -19.44 3.70 3.13
CA LEU A 23 -20.86 3.33 2.95
C LEU A 23 -21.09 1.82 2.78
N ALA A 24 -20.17 1.11 2.11
CA ALA A 24 -20.28 -0.33 1.88
C ALA A 24 -19.94 -1.15 3.14
N GLN A 25 -19.04 -0.66 4.00
CA GLN A 25 -18.75 -1.28 5.30
C GLN A 25 -19.90 -1.08 6.28
N ILE A 26 -20.48 0.13 6.33
CA ILE A 26 -21.64 0.45 7.18
C ILE A 26 -22.85 -0.38 6.74
N SER A 27 -23.12 -0.43 5.42
CA SER A 27 -24.19 -1.22 4.83
C SER A 27 -24.10 -2.71 5.19
N ARG A 28 -22.90 -3.30 5.10
CA ARG A 28 -22.68 -4.70 5.49
C ARG A 28 -22.82 -4.91 7.00
N LYS A 29 -22.28 -4.01 7.81
CA LYS A 29 -22.29 -4.14 9.28
C LYS A 29 -23.71 -4.08 9.86
N LEU A 30 -24.55 -3.22 9.31
CA LEU A 30 -25.90 -3.00 9.82
C LEU A 30 -26.98 -3.73 9.01
N ASN A 31 -26.60 -4.46 7.96
CA ASN A 31 -27.51 -5.10 7.00
C ASN A 31 -28.55 -4.11 6.41
N ILE A 32 -28.11 -2.89 6.11
CA ILE A 32 -28.94 -1.82 5.55
C ILE A 32 -28.48 -1.51 4.13
N SER A 33 -29.42 -1.27 3.22
CA SER A 33 -29.09 -0.92 1.84
C SER A 33 -28.26 0.38 1.76
N ARG A 34 -27.27 0.42 0.86
CA ARG A 34 -26.45 1.63 0.64
C ARG A 34 -27.28 2.87 0.30
N PRO A 35 -28.36 2.80 -0.51
CA PRO A 35 -29.26 3.94 -0.74
C PRO A 35 -29.88 4.48 0.55
N THR A 36 -30.29 3.60 1.46
CA THR A 36 -30.88 3.99 2.74
C THR A 36 -29.87 4.67 3.66
N VAL A 37 -28.66 4.12 3.78
CA VAL A 37 -27.55 4.75 4.53
C VAL A 37 -27.27 6.16 3.98
N ARG A 38 -27.20 6.31 2.65
CA ARG A 38 -26.99 7.62 2.00
C ARG A 38 -28.13 8.61 2.29
N LYS A 39 -29.38 8.15 2.27
CA LYS A 39 -30.55 8.98 2.59
C LYS A 39 -30.48 9.52 4.01
N ILE A 40 -30.15 8.66 4.98
CA ILE A 40 -30.04 9.02 6.41
C ILE A 40 -28.92 10.05 6.61
N LEU A 41 -27.73 9.82 6.05
CA LEU A 41 -26.61 10.77 6.15
C LEU A 41 -26.94 12.13 5.53
N ARG A 42 -27.67 12.14 4.40
CA ARG A 42 -28.12 13.39 3.75
C ARG A 42 -29.14 14.14 4.60
N GLN A 43 -30.09 13.43 5.21
CA GLN A 43 -31.10 14.02 6.11
C GLN A 43 -30.47 14.60 7.38
N ALA A 44 -29.38 13.98 7.87
CA ALA A 44 -28.64 14.44 9.03
C ALA A 44 -27.64 15.58 8.72
N GLY A 45 -27.57 16.06 7.47
CA GLY A 45 -26.66 17.15 7.08
C GLY A 45 -25.17 16.80 7.16
N VAL A 46 -24.82 15.52 7.18
CA VAL A 46 -23.44 15.08 7.36
C VAL A 46 -22.62 15.38 6.11
N ARG A 47 -21.47 16.06 6.29
CA ARG A 47 -20.54 16.33 5.19
C ARG A 47 -20.15 15.02 4.52
N LYS A 48 -20.16 15.00 3.19
CA LYS A 48 -19.67 13.86 2.42
C LYS A 48 -18.20 13.63 2.74
N ILE A 49 -17.89 12.44 3.23
CA ILE A 49 -16.52 11.95 3.42
C ILE A 49 -15.96 11.59 2.04
N TYR A 50 -14.87 12.24 1.68
CA TYR A 50 -14.12 11.97 0.45
C TYR A 50 -13.07 10.89 0.69
N LYS A 51 -12.49 10.36 -0.37
CA LYS A 51 -11.45 9.33 -0.26
C LYS A 51 -10.27 9.85 0.57
N GLU A 52 -9.92 11.13 0.39
CA GLU A 52 -8.86 11.82 1.15
C GLU A 52 -9.14 11.86 2.67
N ASP A 53 -10.41 11.86 3.09
CA ASP A 53 -10.79 11.84 4.51
C ASP A 53 -10.65 10.45 5.14
N ILE A 54 -10.81 9.39 4.33
CA ILE A 54 -10.66 7.98 4.74
C ILE A 54 -9.18 7.57 4.74
N ASP A 55 -8.38 8.13 3.82
CA ASP A 55 -6.94 7.90 3.70
C ASP A 55 -6.14 8.32 4.95
N LYS A 56 -6.71 9.15 5.84
CA LYS A 56 -6.07 9.54 7.11
C LYS A 56 -5.87 8.36 8.08
N SER A 57 -6.61 7.27 7.94
CA SER A 57 -6.45 6.05 8.77
C SER A 57 -5.26 5.18 8.36
N HIS A 58 -4.76 5.36 7.14
CA HIS A 58 -3.69 4.58 6.54
C HIS A 58 -2.47 5.49 6.33
N THR A 59 -1.92 5.99 7.43
CA THR A 59 -0.76 6.88 7.41
C THR A 59 0.38 6.18 6.67
N ILE A 60 0.70 6.68 5.48
CA ILE A 60 1.86 6.27 4.69
C ILE A 60 2.96 7.28 4.98
N ASN A 61 4.13 6.80 5.39
CA ASN A 61 5.33 7.61 5.54
C ASN A 61 5.88 7.95 4.15
N THR A 62 5.50 9.12 3.64
CA THR A 62 5.92 9.60 2.32
C THR A 62 7.36 10.12 2.27
N ASP A 63 8.03 10.25 3.41
CA ASP A 63 9.39 10.78 3.49
C ASP A 63 10.45 9.67 3.38
N PHE A 64 10.04 8.40 3.49
CA PHE A 64 10.96 7.26 3.56
C PHE A 64 11.93 7.17 2.36
N PHE A 65 11.46 7.40 1.13
CA PHE A 65 12.29 7.37 -0.09
C PHE A 65 12.64 8.77 -0.60
N ASN A 66 12.41 9.83 0.17
CA ASN A 66 12.75 11.20 -0.24
C ASN A 66 14.28 11.42 -0.29
N ASN A 67 15.00 10.82 0.67
CA ASN A 67 16.45 10.78 0.74
C ASN A 67 16.91 9.45 1.33
N ILE A 68 18.01 8.89 0.81
CA ILE A 68 18.58 7.61 1.23
C ILE A 68 19.82 7.89 2.09
N ASP A 69 19.57 8.23 3.35
CA ASP A 69 20.57 8.68 4.34
C ASP A 69 20.86 7.67 5.46
N SER A 70 20.28 6.47 5.36
CA SER A 70 20.40 5.41 6.36
C SER A 70 20.51 4.05 5.68
N GLU A 71 21.14 3.11 6.38
CA GLU A 71 21.34 1.74 5.90
C GLU A 71 20.00 1.06 5.62
N GLU A 72 19.00 1.27 6.47
CA GLU A 72 17.67 0.69 6.31
C GLU A 72 16.97 1.19 5.04
N LYS A 73 17.08 2.49 4.75
CA LYS A 73 16.51 3.07 3.51
C LYS A 73 17.23 2.52 2.28
N ALA A 74 18.56 2.39 2.33
CA ALA A 74 19.35 1.83 1.24
C ALA A 74 19.02 0.35 1.01
N TYR A 75 18.93 -0.43 2.09
CA TYR A 75 18.53 -1.83 2.08
C TYR A 75 17.15 -2.01 1.44
N PHE A 76 16.14 -1.27 1.90
CA PHE A 76 14.80 -1.39 1.35
C PHE A 76 14.68 -0.86 -0.08
N LEU A 77 15.48 0.12 -0.47
CA LEU A 77 15.58 0.53 -1.87
C LEU A 77 16.13 -0.63 -2.72
N GLY A 78 17.22 -1.27 -2.30
CA GLY A 78 17.78 -2.45 -2.97
C GLY A 78 16.78 -3.62 -3.05
N LEU A 79 16.07 -3.89 -1.97
CA LEU A 79 15.02 -4.90 -1.94
C LEU A 79 13.86 -4.55 -2.88
N MET A 80 13.49 -3.27 -2.96
CA MET A 80 12.52 -2.80 -3.93
C MET A 80 13.02 -2.98 -5.36
N TYR A 81 14.32 -2.84 -5.64
CA TYR A 81 14.87 -3.16 -6.97
C TYR A 81 14.73 -4.63 -7.34
N ALA A 82 15.00 -5.54 -6.40
CA ALA A 82 14.97 -6.97 -6.63
C ALA A 82 13.53 -7.52 -6.75
N ASP A 83 12.73 -7.35 -5.69
CA ASP A 83 11.43 -8.02 -5.53
C ASP A 83 10.24 -7.04 -5.47
N GLY A 84 10.51 -5.74 -5.46
CA GLY A 84 9.49 -4.70 -5.42
C GLY A 84 8.87 -4.42 -6.78
N ASN A 85 7.56 -4.15 -6.80
CA ASN A 85 6.83 -3.75 -7.99
C ASN A 85 6.23 -2.35 -7.83
N VAL A 86 6.48 -1.48 -8.80
CA VAL A 86 5.83 -0.18 -8.95
C VAL A 86 4.94 -0.26 -10.18
N TYR A 87 3.64 -0.02 -10.01
CA TYR A 87 2.66 -0.12 -11.09
C TYR A 87 1.88 1.18 -11.25
N ILE A 88 1.85 1.66 -12.50
CA ILE A 88 1.09 2.85 -12.91
C ILE A 88 0.20 2.43 -14.08
N LYS A 89 -1.10 2.31 -13.84
CA LYS A 89 -2.05 1.89 -14.90
C LYS A 89 -2.31 3.01 -15.89
N SER A 90 -2.47 4.23 -15.37
CA SER A 90 -2.79 5.42 -16.16
C SER A 90 -2.47 6.65 -15.31
N LYS A 91 -1.65 7.54 -15.88
CA LYS A 91 -1.35 8.84 -15.25
C LYS A 91 -2.60 9.71 -15.15
N THR A 92 -3.51 9.63 -16.12
CA THR A 92 -4.76 10.41 -16.14
C THR A 92 -5.77 9.95 -15.09
N ARG A 93 -5.76 8.66 -14.71
CA ARG A 93 -6.64 8.11 -13.65
C ARG A 93 -5.99 8.09 -12.26
N ASN A 94 -4.79 8.68 -12.10
CA ASN A 94 -4.05 8.72 -10.83
C ASN A 94 -3.97 7.35 -10.11
N TYR A 95 -3.80 6.28 -10.88
CA TYR A 95 -3.73 4.93 -10.31
C TYR A 95 -2.27 4.50 -10.13
N TYR A 96 -1.81 4.56 -8.87
CA TYR A 96 -0.47 4.19 -8.43
C TYR A 96 -0.58 3.02 -7.46
N SER A 97 0.29 2.03 -7.61
CA SER A 97 0.34 0.87 -6.73
C SER A 97 1.78 0.44 -6.52
N ILE A 98 2.15 0.21 -5.26
CA ILE A 98 3.45 -0.30 -4.87
C ILE A 98 3.22 -1.60 -4.12
N SER A 99 4.03 -2.62 -4.41
CA SER A 99 3.98 -3.86 -3.65
C SER A 99 5.35 -4.51 -3.47
N LEU A 100 5.55 -5.08 -2.30
CA LEU A 100 6.65 -5.99 -1.99
C LEU A 100 6.04 -7.35 -1.62
N CYS A 101 6.51 -8.43 -2.24
CA CYS A 101 5.98 -9.77 -2.04
C CYS A 101 7.13 -10.76 -1.86
N LEU A 102 7.29 -11.30 -0.66
CA LEU A 102 8.36 -12.24 -0.34
C LEU A 102 7.80 -13.58 0.14
N GLN A 103 8.65 -14.62 0.16
CA GLN A 103 8.29 -15.95 0.65
C GLN A 103 7.96 -15.92 2.15
N GLU A 104 7.22 -16.93 2.61
CA GLU A 104 6.80 -17.07 4.01
C GLU A 104 7.95 -17.02 5.01
N ARG A 105 9.10 -17.63 4.69
CA ARG A 105 10.32 -17.55 5.50
C ARG A 105 10.81 -16.11 5.73
N ASP A 106 10.55 -15.20 4.79
CA ASP A 106 11.01 -13.81 4.77
C ASP A 106 9.93 -12.83 5.25
N LYS A 107 8.83 -13.34 5.82
CA LYS A 107 7.69 -12.55 6.32
C LYS A 107 8.13 -11.38 7.22
N LYS A 108 9.10 -11.61 8.10
CA LYS A 108 9.59 -10.60 9.05
C LYS A 108 10.15 -9.37 8.34
N ILE A 109 10.78 -9.53 7.18
CA ILE A 109 11.29 -8.41 6.37
C ILE A 109 10.12 -7.56 5.85
N VAL A 110 9.05 -8.21 5.37
CA VAL A 110 7.84 -7.52 4.90
C VAL A 110 7.14 -6.78 6.04
N GLU A 111 7.12 -7.35 7.25
CA GLU A 111 6.58 -6.70 8.45
C GLU A 111 7.40 -5.48 8.87
N ILE A 112 8.74 -5.58 8.86
CA ILE A 112 9.62 -4.44 9.14
C ILE A 112 9.40 -3.33 8.11
N PHE A 113 9.37 -3.67 6.81
CA PHE A 113 9.11 -2.70 5.75
C PHE A 113 7.76 -2.01 5.92
N LYS A 114 6.72 -2.79 6.25
CA LYS A 114 5.39 -2.28 6.54
C LYS A 114 5.45 -1.28 7.70
N ASN A 115 6.16 -1.57 8.78
CA ASN A 115 6.22 -0.67 9.93
C ASN A 115 6.90 0.66 9.59
N TYR A 116 7.89 0.66 8.70
CA TYR A 116 8.56 1.88 8.23
C TYR A 116 7.70 2.75 7.31
N ILE A 117 6.94 2.12 6.40
CA ILE A 117 6.22 2.84 5.34
C ILE A 117 4.73 3.00 5.59
N ALA A 118 4.08 1.97 6.11
CA ALA A 118 2.64 1.83 6.11
C ALA A 118 2.15 1.04 7.34
N PRO A 119 2.45 1.48 8.58
CA PRO A 119 2.25 0.68 9.80
C PRO A 119 0.81 0.23 10.01
N ASN A 120 -0.17 1.01 9.55
CA ASN A 120 -1.60 0.70 9.67
C ASN A 120 -2.14 -0.18 8.52
N HIS A 121 -1.32 -0.51 7.51
CA HIS A 121 -1.75 -1.39 6.43
C HIS A 121 -1.75 -2.86 6.85
N LYS A 122 -2.62 -3.64 6.22
CA LYS A 122 -2.61 -5.10 6.34
C LYS A 122 -1.57 -5.73 5.41
N LEU A 123 -1.02 -6.85 5.86
CA LEU A 123 -0.31 -7.79 5.01
C LEU A 123 -1.29 -8.79 4.42
N TYR A 124 -1.09 -9.12 3.15
CA TYR A 124 -1.88 -10.11 2.43
C TYR A 124 -1.07 -11.40 2.32
N ILE A 125 -1.75 -12.54 2.45
CA ILE A 125 -1.17 -13.85 2.18
C ILE A 125 -1.54 -14.24 0.75
N VAL A 126 -0.54 -14.61 -0.04
CA VAL A 126 -0.70 -15.17 -1.38
C VAL A 126 -0.42 -16.66 -1.27
N ASN A 127 -1.49 -17.45 -1.31
CA ASN A 127 -1.39 -18.90 -1.24
C ASN A 127 -0.78 -19.44 -2.53
N LYS A 128 0.20 -20.32 -2.41
CA LYS A 128 0.85 -20.98 -3.54
C LYS A 128 0.60 -22.50 -3.50
N PRO A 129 0.47 -23.16 -4.65
CA PRO A 129 0.30 -24.61 -4.69
C PRO A 129 1.59 -25.30 -4.25
N TYR A 130 1.46 -26.45 -3.58
CA TYR A 130 2.61 -27.30 -3.26
C TYR A 130 3.41 -27.64 -4.53
N PRO A 131 4.76 -27.61 -4.51
CA PRO A 131 5.65 -27.45 -3.34
C PRO A 131 6.07 -26.00 -3.03
N GLN A 132 5.46 -25.01 -3.66
CA GLN A 132 5.82 -23.61 -3.46
C GLN A 132 5.31 -23.12 -2.10
N GLN A 133 6.15 -22.37 -1.39
CA GLN A 133 5.75 -21.75 -0.13
C GLN A 133 4.79 -20.58 -0.39
N ASN A 134 3.92 -20.32 0.58
CA ASN A 134 3.08 -19.12 0.58
C ASN A 134 3.97 -17.87 0.57
N GLN A 135 3.36 -16.75 0.17
CA GLN A 135 4.05 -15.46 0.13
C GLN A 135 3.28 -14.42 0.93
N TYR A 136 4.01 -13.48 1.52
CA TYR A 136 3.45 -12.32 2.20
C TYR A 136 3.65 -11.08 1.34
N LYS A 137 2.56 -10.35 1.13
CA LYS A 137 2.52 -9.18 0.27
C LYS A 137 2.08 -7.95 1.03
N LEU A 138 2.91 -6.92 1.02
CA LEU A 138 2.51 -5.56 1.32
C LEU A 138 2.05 -4.90 0.02
N LEU A 139 0.86 -4.28 0.02
CA LEU A 139 0.29 -3.56 -1.12
C LEU A 139 -0.32 -2.26 -0.63
N PHE A 140 0.13 -1.14 -1.19
CA PHE A 140 -0.38 0.19 -0.87
C PHE A 140 -0.35 1.10 -2.10
N SER A 141 -1.08 2.21 -2.02
CA SER A 141 -1.18 3.21 -3.09
C SER A 141 -0.60 4.52 -2.61
N SER A 142 0.45 5.01 -3.25
CA SER A 142 1.02 6.33 -2.98
C SER A 142 1.66 6.88 -4.24
N LYS A 143 1.12 8.01 -4.72
CA LYS A 143 1.70 8.73 -5.85
C LYS A 143 3.11 9.22 -5.51
N ILE A 144 3.27 9.83 -4.33
CA ILE A 144 4.53 10.43 -3.87
C ILE A 144 5.64 9.36 -3.82
N ILE A 145 5.40 8.22 -3.16
CA ILE A 145 6.40 7.15 -3.07
C ILE A 145 6.68 6.55 -4.45
N SER A 146 5.66 6.39 -5.30
CA SER A 146 5.88 5.85 -6.65
C SER A 146 6.80 6.76 -7.46
N GLU A 147 6.60 8.08 -7.38
CA GLU A 147 7.41 9.08 -8.06
C GLU A 147 8.85 9.14 -7.49
N GLN A 148 9.02 9.03 -6.17
CA GLN A 148 10.33 8.91 -5.53
C GLN A 148 11.10 7.67 -6.00
N LEU A 149 10.45 6.49 -5.98
CA LEU A 149 11.06 5.25 -6.45
C LEU A 149 11.45 5.36 -7.93
N ILE A 150 10.59 5.94 -8.78
CA ILE A 150 10.91 6.18 -10.19
C ILE A 150 12.11 7.10 -10.34
N LYS A 151 12.16 8.21 -9.60
CA LYS A 151 13.28 9.15 -9.61
C LYS A 151 14.58 8.48 -9.19
N LEU A 152 14.51 7.53 -8.25
CA LEU A 152 15.67 6.75 -7.82
C LEU A 152 16.09 5.71 -8.87
N GLY A 153 15.27 5.38 -9.87
CA GLY A 153 15.56 4.38 -10.93
C GLY A 153 14.76 3.08 -10.80
N CYS A 154 13.93 2.98 -9.76
CA CYS A 154 13.04 1.85 -9.50
C CYS A 154 11.72 2.01 -10.32
N ILE A 155 11.84 1.96 -11.64
CA ILE A 155 10.74 2.26 -12.59
C ILE A 155 9.69 1.13 -12.73
N PRO A 156 8.46 1.38 -13.21
CA PRO A 156 7.52 0.33 -13.54
C PRO A 156 8.03 -0.61 -14.64
N ALA A 157 7.61 -1.89 -14.59
CA ALA A 157 8.05 -2.93 -15.54
C ALA A 157 9.58 -3.15 -15.56
N LYS A 158 10.21 -3.09 -14.38
CA LYS A 158 11.66 -3.23 -14.15
C LYS A 158 12.32 -4.37 -14.90
N SER A 159 11.67 -5.51 -14.96
CA SER A 159 12.21 -6.74 -15.56
C SER A 159 12.70 -6.56 -17.00
N LEU A 160 12.22 -5.52 -17.70
CA LEU A 160 12.58 -5.24 -19.09
C LEU A 160 13.37 -3.92 -19.28
N LYS A 161 13.49 -3.07 -18.25
CA LYS A 161 13.96 -1.67 -18.38
C LYS A 161 14.72 -1.16 -17.15
N LEU A 162 15.33 -2.05 -16.36
CA LEU A 162 16.06 -1.65 -15.15
C LEU A 162 17.25 -0.75 -15.52
N GLU A 163 17.23 0.49 -15.03
CA GLU A 163 18.37 1.42 -15.13
C GLU A 163 18.97 1.59 -13.73
N PHE A 164 20.30 1.55 -13.64
CA PHE A 164 20.99 1.77 -12.37
C PHE A 164 20.80 3.23 -11.92
N PRO A 165 20.66 3.48 -10.60
CA PRO A 165 20.59 4.82 -10.07
C PRO A 165 21.82 5.66 -10.45
N ASN A 166 21.60 6.84 -11.02
CA ASN A 166 22.67 7.75 -11.48
C ASN A 166 23.52 8.36 -10.34
N PHE A 167 23.14 8.18 -9.07
CA PHE A 167 23.88 8.70 -7.92
C PHE A 167 24.97 7.74 -7.42
N ILE A 168 25.02 6.50 -7.91
CA ILE A 168 26.13 5.58 -7.62
C ILE A 168 27.27 5.93 -8.58
N LYS A 169 28.14 6.86 -8.18
CA LYS A 169 29.41 7.16 -8.86
C LYS A 169 30.51 6.21 -8.36
N GLY A 170 30.37 4.93 -8.65
CA GLY A 170 31.37 3.92 -8.33
C GLY A 170 31.33 2.81 -9.37
N GLU A 171 32.50 2.37 -9.84
CA GLU A 171 32.60 1.20 -10.70
C GLU A 171 31.98 0.00 -9.97
N LEU A 172 30.94 -0.59 -10.58
CA LEU A 172 30.47 -1.90 -10.15
C LEU A 172 31.64 -2.87 -10.35
N PRO A 173 31.98 -3.72 -9.35
CA PRO A 173 32.99 -4.75 -9.53
C PRO A 173 32.70 -5.52 -10.82
N SER A 174 33.71 -5.62 -11.68
CA SER A 174 33.61 -6.12 -13.06
C SER A 174 33.23 -7.59 -13.19
N ASP A 175 32.98 -8.29 -12.09
CA ASP A 175 32.73 -9.73 -12.07
C ASP A 175 31.27 -10.06 -11.77
N ARG A 176 30.45 -10.16 -12.83
CA ARG A 176 29.11 -10.76 -12.77
C ARG A 176 29.13 -12.28 -12.99
N ARG A 177 30.28 -12.96 -12.90
CA ARG A 177 30.39 -14.40 -13.23
C ARG A 177 31.02 -15.29 -12.17
N ASN A 178 31.52 -14.78 -11.04
CA ASN A 178 31.99 -15.62 -9.94
C ASN A 178 31.42 -15.24 -8.55
N CYS A 179 30.09 -15.15 -8.42
CA CYS A 179 29.45 -15.21 -7.11
C CYS A 179 29.42 -16.66 -6.62
N ALA A 180 30.57 -17.18 -6.23
CA ALA A 180 30.74 -18.48 -5.59
C ALA A 180 31.77 -18.38 -4.46
N TRP A 181 31.59 -17.44 -3.52
CA TRP A 181 32.31 -17.29 -2.25
C TRP A 181 31.38 -16.40 -1.39
N ILE A 182 30.94 -16.66 -0.15
CA ILE A 182 31.36 -17.54 0.95
C ILE A 182 30.12 -17.75 1.86
N TRP A 183 29.84 -18.98 2.28
CA TRP A 183 29.18 -19.29 3.57
C TRP A 183 30.27 -19.43 4.63
#